data_AF-A0A4P6PK05-F1
#
_entry.id   AF-A0A4P6PK05-F1
#
_cell.length_a   1.000
_cell.length_b   1.000
_cell.length_c   1.000
_cell.angle_alpha   90.00
_cell.angle_beta   90.00
_cell.angle_gamma   90.00
#
_symmetry.space_group_name_H-M   'P 1'
#
loop_
_entity.id
_entity.type
_entity.pdbx_description
1 polymer ?
#
loop_
_entity_poly.entity_id
_entity_poly.type
_entity_poly.pdbx_seq_one_letter_code
_entity_poly.pdbx_strand_id
1 'polypeptide(L)'
;MDPRADPFDWVHRPWKCSNFVRQSFHEWANETTRHSLWARAFYIQAREKGMGHHQAVRALAYKWIRILYRCWKEQIPYDELHYTSILKRRGSG
;
A
#
# COMPACT_ATOMS: atom_id res chain seq x y z
N MET A 1 -12.93 -20.15 -32.50
CA MET A 1 -11.60 -19.75 -32.01
C MET A 1 -11.38 -18.33 -32.46
N ASP A 2 -11.42 -17.36 -31.55
CA ASP A 2 -11.31 -15.92 -31.87
C ASP A 2 -9.82 -15.53 -32.07
N PRO A 3 -9.42 -14.89 -33.18
CA PRO A 3 -8.04 -14.50 -33.43
C PRO A 3 -7.53 -13.30 -32.62
N ARG A 4 -8.33 -12.71 -31.72
CA ARG A 4 -7.98 -11.49 -30.96
C ARG A 4 -7.67 -11.70 -29.47
N ALA A 5 -7.24 -12.89 -29.07
CA ALA A 5 -6.69 -13.08 -27.73
C ALA A 5 -5.32 -12.37 -27.64
N ASP A 6 -5.30 -11.18 -27.06
CA ASP A 6 -4.09 -10.43 -26.73
C ASP A 6 -3.20 -11.29 -25.80
N PRO A 7 -1.93 -11.57 -26.15
CA PRO A 7 -1.04 -12.29 -25.25
C PRO A 7 -0.89 -11.46 -23.98
N PHE A 8 -0.99 -12.09 -22.82
CA PHE A 8 -0.71 -11.44 -21.53
C PHE A 8 0.62 -10.68 -21.62
N ASP A 9 0.56 -9.35 -21.74
CA ASP A 9 1.75 -8.53 -21.93
C ASP A 9 2.56 -8.60 -20.63
N TRP A 10 3.69 -9.30 -20.67
CA TRP A 10 4.49 -9.54 -19.47
C TRP A 10 5.10 -8.22 -19.02
N VAL A 11 4.54 -7.63 -17.97
CA VAL A 11 5.09 -6.41 -17.38
C VAL A 11 6.37 -6.76 -16.60
N HIS A 12 7.50 -6.59 -17.27
CA HIS A 12 8.81 -6.70 -16.63
C HIS A 12 9.04 -5.57 -15.63
N ARG A 13 9.73 -5.88 -14.53
CA ARG A 13 10.12 -4.87 -13.56
C ARG A 13 11.32 -4.07 -14.11
N PRO A 14 11.30 -2.73 -14.08
CA PRO A 14 12.45 -1.94 -14.51
C PRO A 14 13.70 -2.25 -13.68
N TRP A 15 14.84 -2.47 -14.34
CA TRP A 15 16.13 -2.77 -13.72
C TRP A 15 16.58 -1.72 -12.69
N LYS A 16 16.14 -0.46 -12.86
CA LYS A 16 16.49 0.66 -11.96
C LYS A 16 15.72 0.65 -10.63
N CYS A 17 14.72 -0.22 -10.45
CA CYS A 17 14.00 -0.32 -9.19
C CYS A 17 14.86 -1.03 -8.13
N SER A 18 15.32 -0.29 -7.12
CA SER A 18 16.07 -0.84 -5.98
C SER A 18 15.27 -1.94 -5.29
N ASN A 19 15.83 -3.15 -5.29
CA ASN A 19 15.28 -4.29 -4.55
C ASN A 19 15.19 -4.00 -3.05
N PHE A 20 16.22 -3.34 -2.52
CA PHE A 20 16.30 -2.97 -1.11
C PHE A 20 15.13 -2.08 -0.72
N VAL A 21 14.95 -0.95 -1.41
CA VAL A 21 13.87 0.02 -1.10
C VAL A 21 12.50 -0.65 -1.14
N ARG A 22 12.24 -1.46 -2.18
CA ARG A 22 10.97 -2.19 -2.30
C ARG A 22 10.75 -3.14 -1.13
N GLN A 23 11.78 -3.90 -0.77
CA GLN A 23 11.71 -4.88 0.32
C GLN A 23 11.51 -4.17 1.66
N SER A 24 12.26 -3.11 1.93
CA SER A 24 12.13 -2.31 3.15
C SER A 24 10.73 -1.75 3.33
N PHE A 25 10.11 -1.18 2.28
CA PHE A 25 8.73 -0.69 2.38
C PHE A 25 7.71 -1.82 2.57
N HIS A 26 7.96 -3.01 2.00
CA HIS A 26 7.08 -4.15 2.19
C HIS A 26 7.12 -4.65 3.65
N GLU A 27 8.32 -4.83 4.20
CA GLU A 27 8.52 -5.25 5.59
C GLU A 27 8.02 -4.22 6.58
N TRP A 28 8.34 -2.94 6.36
CA TRP A 28 7.86 -1.86 7.21
C TRP A 28 6.33 -1.74 7.16
N ALA A 29 5.71 -1.81 5.97
CA ALA A 29 4.25 -1.81 5.86
C ALA A 29 3.62 -3.01 6.59
N ASN A 30 4.23 -4.20 6.52
CA ASN A 30 3.76 -5.35 7.28
C ASN A 30 3.88 -5.10 8.79
N GLU A 31 4.99 -4.56 9.26
CA GLU A 31 5.21 -4.26 10.68
C GLU A 31 4.22 -3.22 11.21
N THR A 32 3.87 -2.20 10.41
CA THR A 32 2.87 -1.19 10.81
C THR A 32 1.50 -1.78 11.11
N THR A 33 1.14 -2.95 10.58
CA THR A 33 -0.14 -3.61 10.90
C THR A 33 -0.25 -4.01 12.38
N ARG A 34 0.86 -4.08 13.11
CA ARG A 34 0.91 -4.37 14.54
C ARG A 34 0.77 -3.12 15.40
N HIS A 35 1.25 -1.99 14.90
CA HIS A 35 1.37 -0.73 15.66
C HIS A 35 0.30 0.31 15.29
N SER A 36 -0.24 0.27 14.08
CA SER A 36 -1.24 1.20 13.56
C SER A 36 -2.59 0.52 13.39
N LEU A 37 -3.61 1.06 14.05
CA LEU A 37 -4.99 0.57 13.96
C LEU A 37 -5.53 0.71 12.54
N TRP A 38 -5.22 1.82 11.87
CA TRP A 38 -5.62 2.04 10.49
C TRP A 38 -4.98 1.03 9.53
N ALA A 39 -3.66 0.84 9.63
CA ALA A 39 -2.93 -0.09 8.77
C ALA A 39 -3.45 -1.52 8.94
N ARG A 40 -3.74 -1.92 10.19
CA ARG A 40 -4.35 -3.20 10.51
C ARG A 40 -5.75 -3.35 9.88
N ALA A 41 -6.60 -2.35 10.05
CA ALA A 41 -7.96 -2.37 9.48
C ALA A 41 -7.91 -2.48 7.95
N PHE A 42 -7.04 -1.70 7.30
CA PHE A 42 -6.85 -1.78 5.85
C PHE A 42 -6.37 -3.16 5.40
N TYR A 43 -5.41 -3.75 6.11
CA TYR A 43 -4.91 -5.09 5.82
C TYR A 43 -6.01 -6.15 5.95
N ILE A 44 -6.80 -6.13 7.03
CA ILE A 44 -7.91 -7.06 7.25
C ILE A 44 -8.94 -6.92 6.13
N GLN A 45 -9.39 -5.71 5.83
CA GLN A 45 -10.33 -5.47 4.73
C GLN A 45 -9.81 -5.96 3.38
N ALA A 46 -8.51 -5.78 3.11
CA ALA A 46 -7.89 -6.29 1.88
C ALA A 46 -7.91 -7.83 1.83
N ARG A 47 -7.68 -8.50 2.97
CA ARG A 47 -7.76 -9.97 3.09
C ARG A 47 -9.20 -10.46 2.92
N GLU A 48 -10.18 -9.77 3.49
CA GLU A 48 -11.62 -10.07 3.34
C GLU A 48 -12.09 -9.91 1.89
N LYS A 49 -11.53 -8.95 1.15
CA LYS A 49 -11.74 -8.79 -0.30
C LYS A 49 -11.09 -9.88 -1.15
N GLY A 50 -10.45 -10.88 -0.54
CA GLY A 50 -9.81 -12.01 -1.21
C GLY A 50 -8.37 -11.76 -1.67
N MET A 51 -7.75 -10.62 -1.32
CA MET A 51 -6.35 -10.37 -1.73
C MET A 51 -5.39 -11.29 -0.97
N GLY A 52 -4.39 -11.83 -1.66
CA GLY A 52 -3.29 -12.60 -1.05
C GLY A 52 -2.48 -11.77 -0.04
N HIS A 53 -1.76 -12.41 0.90
CA HIS A 53 -0.98 -11.70 1.94
C HIS A 53 -0.03 -10.66 1.35
N HIS A 54 0.89 -11.08 0.47
CA HIS A 54 1.84 -10.17 -0.18
C HIS A 54 1.16 -9.14 -1.08
N GLN A 55 -0.04 -9.41 -1.59
CA GLN A 55 -0.80 -8.44 -2.37
C GLN A 55 -1.37 -7.34 -1.46
N ALA A 56 -1.98 -7.71 -0.34
CA ALA A 56 -2.49 -6.79 0.67
C ALA A 56 -1.37 -5.92 1.26
N VAL A 57 -0.23 -6.52 1.62
CA VAL A 57 0.93 -5.77 2.14
C VAL A 57 1.51 -4.81 1.08
N ARG A 58 1.58 -5.20 -0.19
CA ARG A 58 2.01 -4.29 -1.28
C ARG A 58 1.04 -3.12 -1.46
N ALA A 59 -0.27 -3.36 -1.38
CA ALA A 59 -1.28 -2.30 -1.45
C ALA A 59 -1.17 -1.33 -0.26
N LEU A 60 -0.89 -1.86 0.94
CA LEU A 60 -0.64 -1.05 2.13
C LEU A 60 0.64 -0.22 1.99
N ALA A 61 1.74 -0.82 1.53
CA ALA A 61 3.00 -0.12 1.28
C ALA A 61 2.83 1.03 0.28
N TYR A 62 2.04 0.85 -0.78
CA TYR A 62 1.70 1.92 -1.72
C TYR A 62 1.03 3.12 -1.04
N LYS A 63 0.06 2.87 -0.15
CA LYS A 63 -0.59 3.95 0.60
C LYS A 63 0.41 4.64 1.52
N TRP A 64 1.21 3.90 2.26
CA TRP A 64 2.18 4.47 3.16
C TRP A 64 3.24 5.34 2.47
N ILE A 65 3.77 4.92 1.31
CA ILE A 65 4.72 5.72 0.55
C ILE A 65 4.14 7.10 0.24
N ARG A 66 2.85 7.18 -0.11
CA ARG A 66 2.17 8.46 -0.38
C ARG A 66 2.01 9.30 0.88
N ILE A 67 1.67 8.68 2.01
CA ILE A 67 1.55 9.37 3.30
C ILE A 67 2.91 9.94 3.72
N LEU A 68 3.94 9.10 3.77
CA LEU A 68 5.29 9.51 4.14
C LEU A 68 5.85 10.58 3.20
N TYR A 69 5.60 10.45 1.89
CA TYR A 69 6.02 11.46 0.93
C TYR A 69 5.38 12.83 1.22
N ARG A 70 4.09 12.87 1.59
CA ARG A 70 3.41 14.11 1.97
C ARG A 70 3.94 14.68 3.28
N CYS A 71 4.09 13.85 4.31
CA CYS A 71 4.71 14.23 5.57
C CYS A 71 6.12 14.83 5.35
N TRP A 72 6.92 14.19 4.50
CA TRP A 72 8.25 14.68 4.14
C TRP A 72 8.22 16.00 3.38
N LYS A 73 7.31 16.16 2.41
CA LYS A 73 7.21 17.40 1.64
C LYS A 73 6.71 18.58 2.48
N GLU A 74 5.80 18.34 3.41
CA GLU A 74 5.21 19.38 4.26
C GLU A 74 5.99 19.58 5.57
N GLN A 75 6.98 18.72 5.84
CA GLN A 75 7.76 18.68 7.09
C GLN A 75 6.86 18.51 8.33
N ILE A 76 5.78 17.74 8.19
CA ILE A 76 4.81 17.46 9.26
C ILE A 76 4.91 15.97 9.63
N PRO A 77 5.03 15.63 10.93
CA PRO A 77 5.05 14.25 11.37
C PRO A 77 3.72 13.54 11.07
N TYR A 78 3.78 12.22 10.90
CA TYR A 78 2.57 11.43 10.72
C TYR A 78 1.75 11.39 12.02
N ASP A 79 0.48 11.81 11.94
CA ASP A 79 -0.52 11.68 13.00
C ASP A 79 -1.65 10.75 12.52
N GLU A 80 -1.76 9.59 13.17
CA GLU A 80 -2.74 8.56 12.82
C GLU A 80 -4.18 9.00 13.10
N LEU A 81 -4.43 9.76 14.16
CA LEU A 81 -5.78 10.23 14.51
C LEU A 81 -6.25 11.26 13.49
N HIS A 82 -5.36 12.17 13.12
CA HIS A 82 -5.63 13.14 12.06
C HIS A 82 -5.91 12.44 10.73
N TYR A 83 -5.08 11.47 10.35
CA TYR A 83 -5.22 10.77 9.08
C TYR A 83 -6.52 9.94 9.00
N THR A 84 -6.87 9.21 10.06
CA THR A 84 -8.13 8.44 10.12
C THR A 84 -9.36 9.34 10.10
N SER A 85 -9.32 10.52 10.72
CA SER A 85 -10.41 11.50 10.66
C SER A 85 -10.68 11.97 9.22
N ILE A 86 -9.62 12.22 8.44
CA ILE A 86 -9.70 12.63 7.05
C ILE A 86 -10.27 11.50 6.17
N LEU A 87 -9.86 10.25 6.42
CA LEU A 87 -10.38 9.10 5.69
C LEU A 87 -11.88 8.87 5.95
N LYS A 88 -12.32 9.00 7.20
CA LYS A 88 -13.74 8.91 7.57
C LYS A 88 -14.55 9.99 6.85
N ARG A 89 -14.07 11.24 6.84
CA ARG A 89 -14.71 12.35 6.12
C ARG A 89 -14.81 12.11 4.61
N ARG A 90 -13.86 11.37 4.03
CA ARG A 90 -13.82 11.02 2.61
C ARG A 90 -14.59 9.74 2.26
N GLY A 91 -15.23 9.08 3.23
CA GLY A 91 -16.04 7.88 3.01
C GLY A 91 -15.26 6.64 2.54
N SER A 92 -13.96 6.58 2.79
CA SER A 92 -13.07 5.50 2.32
C SER A 92 -12.46 4.67 3.47
N GLY A 93 -13.21 4.55 4.57
CA GLY A 93 -12.82 3.83 5.79
C GLY A 93 -12.93 2.33 5.67
#